data_AF-A0A062U2K0-F1
#
_entry.id   AF-A0A062U2K0-F1
#
_cell.length_a   1.000
_cell.length_b   1.000
_cell.length_c   1.000
_cell.angle_alpha   90.00
_cell.angle_beta   90.00
_cell.angle_gamma   90.00
#
_symmetry.space_group_name_H-M   'P 1'
#
loop_
_entity.id
_entity.type
_entity.pdbx_description
1 polymer ?
#
loop_
_entity_poly.entity_id
_entity_poly.type
_entity_poly.pdbx_seq_one_letter_code
_entity_poly.pdbx_strand_id
1 'polypeptide(L)'
;MCLLAVANCRQDISGTQSSAGINETEVRLIANDLAIERGMNLLCEASGDDNLSTFMEELRHSGISKEVRESIAADSVTMMNKISTEEPEYICTPEMFEGSSIRVAEAQKKWDEMRGITQ
;
A
#
# COMPACT_ATOMS: atom_id res chain seq x y z
N MET A 1 15.95 -34.83 50.38
CA MET A 1 16.69 -33.85 49.56
C MET A 1 15.68 -32.87 48.97
N CYS A 2 15.40 -31.80 49.72
CA CYS A 2 14.90 -30.54 49.20
C CYS A 2 16.05 -29.55 49.33
N LEU A 3 16.42 -28.87 48.25
CA LEU A 3 17.28 -27.68 48.28
C LEU A 3 16.86 -26.74 47.14
N LEU A 4 16.20 -25.64 47.54
CA LEU A 4 16.30 -24.25 47.03
C LEU A 4 15.86 -23.97 45.57
N ALA A 5 15.27 -22.84 45.19
CA ALA A 5 14.69 -21.67 45.84
C ALA A 5 14.17 -20.76 44.70
N VAL A 6 13.00 -20.14 44.90
CA VAL A 6 12.61 -18.78 44.49
C VAL A 6 12.88 -18.33 43.03
N ALA A 7 11.82 -18.21 42.23
CA ALA A 7 11.50 -16.96 41.52
C ALA A 7 10.09 -17.01 40.91
N ASN A 8 9.21 -16.18 41.45
CA ASN A 8 7.99 -15.73 40.82
C ASN A 8 8.36 -14.81 39.65
N CYS A 9 8.28 -15.30 38.40
CA CYS A 9 8.30 -14.45 37.22
C CYS A 9 7.05 -14.72 36.38
N ARG A 10 5.98 -14.07 36.82
CA ARG A 10 4.93 -13.50 35.98
C ARG A 10 5.53 -12.99 34.66
N GLN A 11 5.16 -13.61 33.55
CA GLN A 11 5.22 -13.00 32.22
C GLN A 11 3.75 -12.78 31.80
N ASP A 12 3.09 -11.77 32.35
CA ASP A 12 2.78 -10.57 31.56
C ASP A 12 3.86 -10.20 30.54
N ILE A 13 3.74 -10.79 29.36
CA ILE A 13 4.12 -10.16 28.09
C ILE A 13 2.95 -10.52 27.16
N SER A 14 1.82 -9.84 27.25
CA SER A 14 1.56 -8.64 26.43
C SER A 14 2.55 -8.51 25.27
N GLY A 15 2.46 -9.48 24.36
CA GLY A 15 2.99 -9.39 23.02
C GLY A 15 1.83 -9.31 22.05
N THR A 16 0.82 -8.46 22.33
CA THR A 16 0.20 -7.75 21.22
C THR A 16 1.38 -7.08 20.54
N GLN A 17 1.88 -7.68 19.46
CA GLN A 17 2.77 -6.96 18.56
C GLN A 17 2.00 -5.69 18.26
N SER A 18 2.48 -4.60 18.84
CA SER A 18 1.93 -3.29 18.60
C SER A 18 1.92 -3.17 17.09
N SER A 19 0.73 -3.12 16.48
CA SER A 19 0.57 -2.73 15.08
C SER A 19 0.99 -1.27 14.84
N ALA A 20 1.73 -0.67 15.78
CA ALA A 20 2.55 0.51 15.56
C ALA A 20 3.62 0.20 14.52
N GLY A 21 3.28 0.40 13.25
CA GLY A 21 4.29 0.41 12.20
C GLY A 21 3.80 1.09 10.94
N ILE A 22 2.64 0.67 10.43
CA ILE A 22 2.17 1.09 9.12
C ILE A 22 0.81 1.79 9.27
N ASN A 23 0.76 3.04 8.82
CA ASN A 23 -0.46 3.86 8.87
C ASN A 23 -1.41 3.44 7.73
N GLU A 24 -2.53 2.80 8.08
CA GLU A 24 -3.53 2.31 7.11
C GLU A 24 -4.07 3.41 6.18
N THR A 25 -4.27 4.63 6.69
CA THR A 25 -4.73 5.76 5.89
C THR A 25 -3.72 6.08 4.80
N GLU A 26 -2.45 6.04 5.13
CA GLU A 26 -1.39 6.36 4.19
C GLU A 26 -1.19 5.25 3.16
N VAL A 27 -1.31 3.99 3.58
CA VAL A 27 -1.34 2.83 2.66
C VAL A 27 -2.48 2.96 1.66
N ARG A 28 -3.67 3.40 2.09
CA ARG A 28 -4.80 3.66 1.19
C ARG A 28 -4.50 4.77 0.18
N LEU A 29 -3.86 5.85 0.61
CA LEU A 29 -3.45 6.94 -0.29
C LEU A 29 -2.47 6.44 -1.34
N ILE A 30 -1.44 5.68 -0.94
CA ILE A 30 -0.49 5.04 -1.85
C ILE A 30 -1.23 4.14 -2.85
N ALA A 31 -2.10 3.24 -2.36
CA ALA A 31 -2.86 2.34 -3.22
C ALA A 31 -3.75 3.08 -4.23
N ASN A 32 -4.30 4.25 -3.85
CA ASN A 32 -5.11 5.07 -4.73
C ASN A 32 -4.29 5.71 -5.84
N ASP A 33 -3.12 6.27 -5.53
CA ASP A 33 -2.25 6.87 -6.55
C ASP A 33 -1.78 5.83 -7.58
N LEU A 34 -1.39 4.64 -7.11
CA LEU A 34 -1.03 3.51 -7.97
C LEU A 34 -2.22 3.00 -8.80
N ALA A 35 -3.42 2.99 -8.23
CA ALA A 35 -4.64 2.59 -8.95
C ALA A 35 -5.04 3.61 -10.03
N ILE A 36 -4.84 4.91 -9.79
CA ILE A 36 -5.07 5.95 -10.80
C ILE A 36 -4.11 5.73 -11.97
N GLU A 37 -2.81 5.58 -11.72
CA GLU A 37 -1.83 5.32 -12.77
C GLU A 37 -2.20 4.07 -13.57
N ARG A 38 -2.53 2.97 -12.89
CA ARG A 38 -2.94 1.74 -13.56
C ARG A 38 -4.19 1.93 -14.42
N GLY A 39 -5.18 2.64 -13.91
CA GLY A 39 -6.39 2.99 -14.66
C GLY A 39 -6.09 3.81 -15.92
N MET A 40 -5.20 4.80 -15.81
CA MET A 40 -4.77 5.64 -16.94
C MET A 40 -4.04 4.79 -17.99
N ASN A 41 -3.10 3.94 -17.57
CA ASN A 41 -2.36 3.06 -18.47
C ASN A 41 -3.30 2.13 -19.24
N LEU A 42 -4.34 1.58 -18.58
CA LEU A 42 -5.33 0.73 -19.23
C LEU A 42 -6.23 1.50 -20.19
N LEU A 43 -6.73 2.67 -19.80
CA LEU A 43 -7.61 3.49 -20.65
C LEU A 43 -6.90 3.98 -21.91
N CYS A 44 -5.65 4.42 -21.76
CA CYS A 44 -4.88 5.04 -22.84
C CYS A 44 -4.01 4.05 -23.62
N GLU A 45 -4.14 2.74 -23.35
CA GLU A 45 -3.32 1.67 -23.92
C GLU A 45 -1.80 1.93 -23.78
N ALA A 46 -1.40 2.62 -22.72
CA ALA A 46 -0.02 3.00 -22.49
C ALA A 46 0.78 1.83 -21.91
N SER A 47 2.02 1.67 -22.35
CA SER A 47 2.97 0.77 -21.71
C SER A 47 3.44 1.37 -20.39
N GLY A 48 3.17 0.69 -19.29
CA GLY A 48 3.64 1.08 -17.96
C GLY A 48 3.78 -0.15 -17.06
N ASP A 49 4.62 -0.02 -16.04
CA ASP A 49 4.81 -1.08 -15.05
C ASP A 49 3.54 -1.28 -14.21
N ASP A 50 3.29 -2.52 -13.77
CA ASP A 50 2.18 -2.82 -12.88
C ASP A 50 2.58 -2.58 -11.41
N ASN A 51 2.77 -1.29 -11.09
CA ASN A 51 3.16 -0.83 -9.76
C ASN A 51 2.10 -1.19 -8.70
N LEU A 52 0.82 -1.15 -9.07
CA LEU A 52 -0.28 -1.51 -8.17
C LEU A 52 -0.22 -2.99 -7.78
N SER A 53 -0.07 -3.91 -8.73
CA SER A 53 0.02 -5.34 -8.41
C SER A 53 1.25 -5.65 -7.56
N THR A 54 2.38 -5.00 -7.86
CA THR A 54 3.61 -5.13 -7.08
C THR A 54 3.38 -4.68 -5.63
N PHE A 55 2.81 -3.50 -5.44
CA PHE A 55 2.47 -2.97 -4.12
C PHE A 55 1.51 -3.88 -3.35
N MET A 56 0.46 -4.40 -4.00
CA MET A 56 -0.50 -5.31 -3.37
C MET A 56 0.13 -6.61 -2.89
N GLU A 57 1.09 -7.12 -3.65
CA GLU A 57 1.87 -8.30 -3.27
C GLU A 57 2.76 -8.00 -2.05
N GLU A 58 3.45 -6.86 -2.03
CA GLU A 58 4.24 -6.45 -0.86
C GLU A 58 3.36 -6.22 0.37
N LEU A 59 2.19 -5.63 0.17
CA LEU A 59 1.20 -5.38 1.22
C LEU A 59 0.75 -6.68 1.88
N ARG A 60 0.68 -7.78 1.12
CA ARG A 60 0.35 -9.11 1.68
C ARG A 60 1.35 -9.58 2.72
N HIS A 61 2.60 -9.14 2.64
CA HIS A 61 3.69 -9.53 3.54
C HIS A 61 4.01 -8.48 4.61
N SER A 62 3.29 -7.36 4.65
CA SER A 62 3.59 -6.22 5.55
C SER A 62 3.03 -6.35 6.96
N GLY A 63 2.34 -7.45 7.28
CA GLY A 63 1.70 -7.66 8.58
C GLY A 63 0.35 -6.94 8.75
N ILE A 64 -0.15 -6.24 7.72
CA ILE A 64 -1.50 -5.65 7.73
C ILE A 64 -2.56 -6.76 7.68
N SER A 65 -3.65 -6.55 8.44
CA SER A 65 -4.76 -7.50 8.53
C SER A 65 -5.36 -7.79 7.15
N LYS A 66 -5.88 -9.01 6.99
CA LYS A 66 -6.48 -9.45 5.73
C LYS A 66 -7.65 -8.54 5.34
N GLU A 67 -8.47 -8.17 6.31
CA GLU A 67 -9.67 -7.35 6.14
C GLU A 67 -9.32 -5.97 5.56
N VAL A 68 -8.25 -5.36 6.07
CA VAL A 68 -7.77 -4.05 5.58
C VAL A 68 -7.22 -4.20 4.17
N ARG A 69 -6.43 -5.25 3.88
CA ARG A 69 -5.90 -5.49 2.54
C ARG A 69 -6.98 -5.72 1.49
N GLU A 70 -8.00 -6.52 1.82
CA GLU A 70 -9.14 -6.76 0.93
C GLU A 70 -9.96 -5.48 0.70
N SER A 71 -10.13 -4.66 1.73
CA SER A 71 -10.76 -3.35 1.59
C SER A 71 -9.96 -2.41 0.69
N ILE A 72 -8.63 -2.37 0.83
CA ILE A 72 -7.75 -1.57 -0.05
C ILE A 72 -7.84 -2.07 -1.50
N ALA A 73 -7.83 -3.38 -1.72
CA ALA A 73 -8.00 -3.96 -3.06
C ALA A 73 -9.33 -3.58 -3.72
N ALA A 74 -10.43 -3.61 -2.95
CA ALA A 74 -11.74 -3.18 -3.44
C ALA A 74 -11.76 -1.68 -3.78
N ASP A 75 -11.12 -0.84 -2.96
CA ASP A 75 -11.00 0.61 -3.21
C ASP A 75 -10.17 0.88 -4.48
N SER A 76 -9.05 0.18 -4.67
CA SER A 76 -8.22 0.30 -5.88
C SER A 76 -8.98 -0.08 -7.15
N VAL A 77 -9.77 -1.17 -7.13
CA VAL A 77 -10.64 -1.53 -8.27
C VAL A 77 -11.67 -0.44 -8.54
N THR A 78 -12.27 0.12 -7.49
CA THR A 78 -13.22 1.23 -7.62
C THR A 78 -12.56 2.45 -8.27
N MET A 79 -11.32 2.77 -7.89
CA MET A 79 -10.58 3.89 -8.45
C MET A 79 -10.23 3.68 -9.93
N MET A 80 -9.73 2.49 -10.30
CA MET A 80 -9.47 2.15 -11.70
C MET A 80 -10.73 2.25 -12.55
N ASN A 81 -11.86 1.76 -12.04
CA ASN A 81 -13.13 1.84 -12.74
C ASN A 81 -13.59 3.28 -12.96
N LYS A 82 -13.36 4.20 -11.99
CA LYS A 82 -13.65 5.62 -12.19
C LYS A 82 -12.85 6.20 -13.37
N ILE A 83 -11.55 5.90 -13.44
CA ILE A 83 -10.72 6.36 -14.57
C ILE A 83 -11.24 5.79 -15.90
N SER A 84 -11.66 4.52 -15.92
CA SER A 84 -12.18 3.90 -17.15
C SER A 84 -13.47 4.54 -17.69
N THR A 85 -14.16 5.33 -16.88
CA THR A 85 -15.38 6.04 -17.29
C THR A 85 -15.14 7.50 -17.70
N GLU A 86 -13.91 7.98 -17.61
CA GLU A 86 -13.53 9.33 -18.04
C GLU A 86 -13.27 9.37 -19.57
N GLU A 87 -13.37 10.57 -20.15
CA GLU A 87 -13.08 10.77 -21.56
C GLU A 87 -11.56 10.73 -21.83
N PRO A 88 -11.07 9.91 -22.78
CA PRO A 88 -9.66 9.79 -23.09
C PRO A 88 -8.97 11.12 -23.44
N GLU A 89 -9.70 12.05 -24.06
CA GLU A 89 -9.17 13.37 -24.46
C GLU A 89 -8.68 14.21 -23.28
N TYR A 90 -9.23 13.99 -22.07
CA TYR A 90 -8.83 14.70 -20.86
C TYR A 90 -7.81 13.94 -20.02
N ILE A 91 -7.80 12.61 -20.09
CA ILE A 91 -6.92 11.77 -19.27
C ILE A 91 -5.61 11.43 -19.98
N CYS A 92 -5.66 11.17 -21.29
CA CYS A 92 -4.54 10.65 -22.05
C CYS A 92 -3.60 11.76 -22.57
N THR A 93 -3.43 12.84 -21.81
CA THR A 93 -2.51 13.93 -22.17
C THR A 93 -1.14 13.71 -21.54
N PRO A 94 -0.05 14.18 -22.17
CA PRO A 94 1.30 14.08 -21.61
C PRO A 94 1.41 14.66 -20.19
N GLU A 95 0.75 15.79 -19.93
CA GLU A 95 0.78 16.48 -18.63
C GLU A 95 0.14 15.63 -17.52
N MET A 96 -0.94 14.91 -17.85
CA MET A 96 -1.60 14.00 -16.92
C MET A 96 -0.70 12.81 -16.57
N PHE A 97 -0.02 12.24 -17.56
CA PHE A 97 0.94 11.15 -17.36
C PHE A 97 2.16 11.59 -16.54
N GLU A 98 2.73 12.76 -16.84
CA GLU A 98 3.84 13.34 -16.06
C GLU A 98 3.41 13.53 -14.60
N GLY A 99 2.25 14.16 -14.37
CA GLY A 99 1.71 14.34 -13.02
C GLY A 99 1.43 13.02 -12.30
N SER A 100 0.95 11.99 -13.00
CA SER A 100 0.75 10.66 -12.43
C SER A 100 2.07 10.01 -12.05
N SER A 101 3.09 10.08 -12.91
CA SER A 101 4.40 9.48 -12.64
C SER A 101 5.09 10.07 -11.39
N ILE A 102 4.95 11.38 -11.17
CA ILE A 102 5.46 12.06 -9.97
C ILE A 102 4.78 11.52 -8.71
N ARG A 103 3.44 11.42 -8.72
CA ARG A 103 2.69 10.89 -7.57
C ARG A 103 3.05 9.44 -7.27
N VAL A 104 3.22 8.61 -8.30
CA VAL A 104 3.63 7.21 -8.15
C VAL A 104 5.01 7.11 -7.51
N ALA A 105 5.97 7.92 -7.97
CA ALA A 105 7.32 7.96 -7.37
C ALA A 105 7.30 8.40 -5.90
N GLU A 106 6.49 9.41 -5.57
CA GLU A 106 6.31 9.86 -4.18
C GLU A 106 5.62 8.80 -3.31
N ALA A 107 4.62 8.11 -3.85
CA ALA A 107 3.91 7.04 -3.17
C ALA A 107 4.82 5.84 -2.87
N GLN A 108 5.66 5.44 -3.83
CA GLN A 108 6.66 4.38 -3.66
C GLN A 108 7.71 4.78 -2.60
N LYS A 109 8.24 5.99 -2.67
CA LYS A 109 9.15 6.50 -1.65
C LYS A 109 8.53 6.45 -0.25
N LYS A 110 7.27 6.88 -0.13
CA LYS A 110 6.55 6.87 1.13
C LYS A 110 6.31 5.45 1.65
N TRP A 111 6.05 4.50 0.75
CA TRP A 111 5.93 3.09 1.08
C TRP A 111 7.26 2.51 1.59
N ASP A 112 8.37 2.83 0.94
CA ASP A 112 9.72 2.44 1.36
C ASP A 112 10.07 2.99 2.75
N GLU A 113 9.75 4.27 3.00
CA GLU A 113 9.92 4.91 4.31
C GLU A 113 9.15 4.19 5.42
N MET A 114 7.91 3.76 5.16
CA MET A 114 7.11 2.98 6.14
C MET A 114 7.71 1.61 6.45
N ARG A 115 8.45 1.04 5.49
CA ARG A 115 9.13 -0.25 5.65
C ARG A 115 10.56 -0.12 6.20
N GLY A 116 11.01 1.12 6.47
CA GLY A 116 12.38 1.38 6.93
C GLY A 116 13.44 1.19 5.85
N ILE A 117 13.04 1.18 4.57
CA ILE A 117 13.95 1.15 3.42
C ILE A 117 14.28 2.60 3.09
N THR A 118 15.38 3.11 3.64
CA THR A 118 15.90 4.44 3.27
C THR A 118 16.92 4.27 2.15
N GLN A 119 16.67 4.91 1.00
CA GLN A 119 17.64 5.07 -0.09
C GLN A 119 18.62 6.22 0.19
#